data_AF-A0A6C0KQN4-F1
#
_entry.id   AF-A0A6C0KQN4-F1
#
_cell.length_a   1.000
_cell.length_b   1.000
_cell.length_c   1.000
_cell.angle_alpha   90.00
_cell.angle_beta   90.00
_cell.angle_gamma   90.00
#
_symmetry.space_group_name_H-M   'P 1'
#
loop_
_entity.id
_entity.type
_entity.pdbx_description
1 polymer ?
#
loop_
_entity_poly.entity_id
_entity_poly.type
_entity_poly.pdbx_seq_one_letter_code
_entity_poly.pdbx_strand_id
1 'polypeptide(L)'
;MHVLHINSENDEKKIELLDKYINKGSHIFILVYMEGCGPCNATRPEWKKLESVLKDQYMKNDNLVIVDFNKDFLPKLTKNIGSVDGFPSMKYINNHGKTIEQYENSSIGKKDRSIDSFINWIESKINTVVSTSSPQDVYKRLKHKKTKRKKNRKQRGGKWSRKYKLSINCSKPKGFSQKQYCKYGRK
;
A
#
# COMPACT_ATOMS: atom_id res chain seq x y z
N MET A 1 0.94 -7.22 -6.62
CA MET A 1 0.74 -5.75 -6.75
C MET A 1 2.09 -5.09 -6.83
N HIS A 2 2.25 -4.16 -7.78
CA HIS A 2 3.50 -3.42 -7.97
C HIS A 2 3.30 -1.95 -7.66
N VAL A 3 4.27 -1.33 -7.00
CA VAL A 3 4.30 0.11 -6.75
C VAL A 3 5.57 0.69 -7.34
N LEU A 4 5.44 1.70 -8.20
CA LEU A 4 6.54 2.32 -8.92
C LEU A 4 6.60 3.81 -8.58
N HIS A 5 7.65 4.22 -7.88
CA HIS A 5 7.96 5.63 -7.65
C HIS A 5 9.06 6.04 -8.64
N ILE A 6 8.77 6.94 -9.57
CA ILE A 6 9.72 7.42 -10.60
C ILE A 6 10.11 8.85 -10.23
N ASN A 7 11.29 8.98 -9.61
CA ASN A 7 11.75 10.22 -8.99
C ASN A 7 13.15 10.64 -9.46
N SER A 8 13.86 9.80 -10.20
CA SER A 8 15.23 10.06 -10.66
C SER A 8 15.41 9.68 -12.13
N GLU A 9 16.37 10.31 -12.79
CA GLU A 9 16.76 9.97 -14.17
C GLU A 9 17.20 8.51 -14.31
N ASN A 10 17.74 7.90 -13.26
CA ASN A 10 18.13 6.48 -13.24
C ASN A 10 16.95 5.49 -13.19
N ASP A 11 15.70 5.98 -13.17
CA ASP A 11 14.49 5.16 -13.12
C ASP A 11 14.00 4.69 -14.51
N GLU A 12 14.83 4.72 -15.55
CA GLU A 12 14.48 4.27 -16.92
C GLU A 12 13.92 2.84 -16.92
N LYS A 13 14.50 1.94 -16.11
CA LYS A 13 13.99 0.57 -15.95
C LYS A 13 12.56 0.52 -15.40
N LYS A 14 12.14 1.49 -14.57
CA LYS A 14 10.77 1.56 -14.06
C LYS A 14 9.81 2.09 -15.13
N ILE A 15 10.28 2.97 -16.00
CA ILE A 15 9.53 3.47 -17.16
C ILE A 15 9.27 2.31 -18.13
N GLU A 16 10.30 1.57 -18.51
CA GLU A 16 10.16 0.37 -19.37
C GLU A 16 9.22 -0.68 -18.75
N LEU A 17 9.35 -0.89 -17.43
CA LEU A 17 8.50 -1.81 -16.71
C LEU A 17 7.03 -1.34 -16.69
N LEU A 18 6.79 -0.03 -16.57
CA LEU A 18 5.45 0.55 -16.66
C LEU A 18 4.85 0.31 -18.04
N ASP A 19 5.59 0.56 -19.12
CA ASP A 19 5.13 0.31 -20.48
C ASP A 19 4.76 -1.17 -20.69
N LYS A 20 5.56 -2.08 -20.12
CA LYS A 20 5.23 -3.51 -20.12
C LYS A 20 3.90 -3.82 -19.44
N TYR A 21 3.61 -3.18 -18.30
CA TYR A 21 2.32 -3.36 -17.62
C TYR A 21 1.15 -2.77 -18.41
N ILE A 22 1.35 -1.62 -19.06
CA ILE A 22 0.34 -1.01 -19.93
C ILE A 22 0.00 -1.98 -21.07
N ASN A 23 1.03 -2.46 -21.77
CA ASN A 23 0.87 -3.40 -22.87
C ASN A 23 0.29 -4.75 -22.46
N LYS A 24 0.47 -5.18 -21.20
CA LYS A 24 -0.16 -6.39 -20.65
C LYS A 24 -1.68 -6.22 -20.43
N GLY A 25 -2.18 -4.98 -20.33
CA GLY A 25 -3.57 -4.72 -19.94
C GLY A 25 -3.79 -4.83 -18.43
N SER A 26 -2.79 -4.41 -17.64
CA SER A 26 -2.93 -4.33 -16.18
C SER A 26 -3.75 -3.11 -15.73
N HIS A 27 -4.31 -3.18 -14.53
CA HIS A 27 -4.96 -2.06 -13.86
C HIS A 27 -3.89 -1.13 -13.29
N ILE A 28 -3.73 0.03 -13.93
CA ILE A 28 -2.64 0.96 -13.62
C ILE A 28 -3.26 2.25 -13.08
N PHE A 29 -2.80 2.68 -11.91
CA PHE A 29 -3.19 3.93 -11.28
C PHE A 29 -1.98 4.84 -11.20
N ILE A 30 -2.07 6.02 -11.80
CA ILE A 30 -0.97 6.97 -11.94
C ILE A 30 -1.32 8.23 -11.17
N LEU A 31 -0.35 8.75 -10.41
CA LEU A 31 -0.35 10.10 -9.87
C LEU A 31 0.80 10.89 -10.52
N VAL A 32 0.44 11.94 -11.25
CA VAL A 32 1.40 12.93 -11.76
C VAL A 32 1.35 14.15 -10.87
N TYR A 33 2.51 14.56 -10.36
CA TYR A 33 2.65 15.72 -9.49
C TYR A 33 3.74 16.67 -9.98
N MET A 34 3.85 17.84 -9.36
CA MET A 34 4.98 18.75 -9.56
C MET A 34 5.47 19.27 -8.21
N GLU A 35 6.75 19.62 -8.12
CA GLU A 35 7.30 20.26 -6.93
C GLU A 35 6.78 21.72 -6.81
N GLY A 36 6.65 22.21 -5.57
CA GLY A 36 6.08 23.54 -5.30
C GLY A 36 4.55 23.64 -5.45
N CYS A 37 3.85 22.53 -5.69
CA CYS A 37 2.38 22.50 -5.81
C CYS A 37 1.72 22.18 -4.46
N GLY A 38 1.05 23.16 -3.85
CA GLY A 38 0.33 23.00 -2.58
C GLY A 38 -0.66 21.81 -2.57
N PRO A 39 -1.58 21.71 -3.55
CA PRO A 39 -2.49 20.56 -3.65
C PRO A 39 -1.78 19.21 -3.82
N CYS A 40 -0.63 19.19 -4.51
CA CYS A 40 0.18 17.98 -4.69
C CYS A 40 0.81 17.55 -3.35
N ASN A 41 1.28 18.51 -2.55
CA ASN A 41 1.86 18.25 -1.23
C ASN A 41 0.85 17.65 -0.25
N ALA A 42 -0.44 17.98 -0.40
CA ALA A 42 -1.51 17.32 0.36
C ALA A 42 -1.80 15.90 -0.15
N THR A 43 -1.71 15.68 -1.47
CA THR A 43 -2.11 14.42 -2.13
C THR A 43 -1.05 13.32 -2.02
N ARG A 44 0.24 13.65 -2.22
CA ARG A 44 1.35 12.68 -2.23
C ARG A 44 1.45 11.85 -0.94
N PRO A 45 1.30 12.42 0.27
CA PRO A 45 1.35 11.63 1.51
C PRO A 45 0.22 10.61 1.60
N GLU A 46 -1.00 10.97 1.17
CA GLU A 46 -2.13 10.04 1.13
C GLU A 46 -1.90 8.92 0.10
N TRP A 47 -1.39 9.28 -1.08
CA TRP A 47 -1.04 8.30 -2.12
C TRP A 47 0.01 7.29 -1.64
N LYS A 48 1.09 7.74 -0.98
CA LYS A 48 2.13 6.85 -0.44
C LYS A 48 1.59 5.85 0.59
N LYS A 49 0.51 6.17 1.31
CA LYS A 49 -0.10 5.24 2.26
C LYS A 49 -0.72 4.02 1.55
N LEU A 50 -1.10 4.13 0.26
CA LEU A 50 -1.69 3.04 -0.52
C LEU A 50 -0.82 1.79 -0.53
N GLU A 51 0.49 1.94 -0.73
CA GLU A 51 1.40 0.79 -0.69
C GLU A 51 1.24 0.06 0.63
N SER A 52 1.34 0.78 1.74
CA SER A 52 1.27 0.16 3.05
C SER A 52 -0.08 -0.52 3.31
N VAL A 53 -1.20 0.06 2.86
CA VAL A 53 -2.54 -0.42 3.17
C VAL A 53 -2.92 -1.61 2.28
N LEU A 54 -2.62 -1.53 0.99
CA LEU A 54 -3.04 -2.51 -0.02
C LEU A 54 -2.08 -3.71 -0.13
N LYS A 55 -0.81 -3.56 0.26
CA LYS A 55 0.23 -4.60 0.09
C LYS A 55 -0.17 -5.96 0.65
N ASP A 56 -0.80 -6.02 1.82
CA ASP A 56 -1.19 -7.31 2.42
C ASP A 56 -2.37 -7.98 1.70
N GLN A 57 -3.29 -7.20 1.13
CA GLN A 57 -4.50 -7.71 0.49
C GLN A 57 -4.25 -8.09 -0.96
N TYR A 58 -3.51 -7.26 -1.68
CA TYR A 58 -3.26 -7.38 -3.12
C TYR A 58 -1.84 -7.86 -3.42
N MET A 59 -1.12 -8.42 -2.44
CA MET A 59 0.24 -8.94 -2.61
C MET A 59 0.35 -9.85 -3.83
N LYS A 60 -0.62 -10.76 -3.99
CA LYS A 60 -0.68 -11.76 -5.06
C LYS A 60 -1.34 -11.26 -6.36
N ASN A 61 -1.87 -10.04 -6.38
CA ASN A 61 -2.50 -9.48 -7.57
C ASN A 61 -1.44 -8.76 -8.41
N ASP A 62 -0.80 -9.49 -9.31
CA ASP A 62 0.24 -8.95 -10.22
C ASP A 62 -0.34 -8.12 -11.36
N ASN A 63 -1.67 -7.95 -11.41
CA ASN A 63 -2.36 -7.13 -12.37
C ASN A 63 -2.69 -5.71 -11.84
N LEU A 64 -2.37 -5.41 -10.58
CA LEU A 64 -2.53 -4.09 -9.98
C LEU A 64 -1.18 -3.36 -9.89
N VAL A 65 -1.09 -2.20 -10.53
CA VAL A 65 0.09 -1.35 -10.56
C VAL A 65 -0.28 0.05 -10.09
N ILE A 66 0.46 0.59 -9.13
CA ILE A 66 0.31 1.96 -8.62
C ILE A 66 1.61 2.71 -8.93
N VAL A 67 1.49 3.90 -9.50
CA VAL A 67 2.63 4.69 -9.97
C VAL A 67 2.50 6.12 -9.50
N ASP A 68 3.61 6.74 -9.11
CA ASP A 68 3.70 8.20 -8.98
C ASP A 68 5.01 8.72 -9.55
N PHE A 69 4.94 9.91 -10.14
CA PHE A 69 6.09 10.58 -10.75
C PHE A 69 5.90 12.10 -10.87
N ASN A 70 7.03 12.81 -10.93
CA ASN A 70 7.07 14.26 -11.17
C ASN A 70 6.82 14.56 -12.66
N LYS A 71 6.15 15.68 -12.96
CA LYS A 71 5.87 16.20 -14.31
C LYS A 71 7.11 16.21 -15.22
N ASP A 72 8.30 16.33 -14.66
CA ASP A 72 9.56 16.35 -15.42
C ASP A 72 9.80 15.03 -16.18
N PHE A 73 9.19 13.92 -15.74
CA PHE A 73 9.22 12.63 -16.41
C PHE A 73 8.07 12.41 -17.41
N LEU A 74 7.10 13.34 -17.50
CA LEU A 74 6.02 13.24 -18.48
C LEU A 74 6.50 13.05 -19.92
N PRO A 75 7.51 13.79 -20.43
CA PRO A 75 7.95 13.64 -21.82
C PRO A 75 8.39 12.22 -22.17
N LYS A 76 8.91 11.45 -21.20
CA LYS A 76 9.30 10.05 -21.38
C LYS A 76 8.10 9.09 -21.36
N LEU A 77 6.95 9.51 -20.82
CA LEU A 77 5.77 8.69 -20.53
C LEU A 77 4.50 9.09 -21.31
N THR A 78 4.52 10.22 -22.03
CA THR A 78 3.34 10.82 -22.67
C THR A 78 2.66 9.93 -23.70
N LYS A 79 3.40 9.03 -24.37
CA LYS A 79 2.86 8.14 -25.40
C LYS A 79 1.71 7.26 -24.90
N ASN A 80 1.74 6.86 -23.63
CA ASN A 80 0.83 5.85 -23.09
C ASN A 80 -0.17 6.39 -22.06
N ILE A 81 0.01 7.63 -21.56
CA ILE A 81 -0.75 8.19 -20.43
C ILE A 81 -1.74 9.30 -20.86
N GLY A 82 -1.59 9.83 -22.09
CA GLY A 82 -2.42 10.92 -22.62
C GLY A 82 -2.12 12.30 -21.99
N SER A 83 -2.91 13.32 -22.34
CA SER A 83 -2.67 14.72 -21.94
C SER A 83 -2.86 14.96 -20.44
N VAL A 84 -1.99 15.77 -19.84
CA VAL A 84 -2.09 16.19 -18.43
C VAL A 84 -2.37 17.68 -18.39
N ASP A 85 -3.59 18.04 -18.00
CA ASP A 85 -4.08 19.43 -18.09
C ASP A 85 -3.92 20.21 -16.76
N GLY A 86 -3.50 19.55 -15.68
CA GLY A 86 -3.30 20.16 -14.37
C GLY A 86 -2.64 19.23 -13.34
N PHE A 87 -2.25 19.77 -12.19
CA PHE A 87 -1.59 19.01 -11.12
C PHE A 87 -2.28 19.19 -9.75
N PRO A 88 -2.35 18.13 -8.91
CA PRO A 88 -2.01 16.76 -9.26
C PRO A 88 -3.02 16.18 -10.27
N SER A 89 -2.55 15.33 -11.18
CA SER A 89 -3.41 14.56 -12.09
C SER A 89 -3.36 13.09 -11.70
N MET A 90 -4.52 12.48 -11.50
CA MET A 90 -4.62 11.06 -11.21
C MET A 90 -5.39 10.36 -12.31
N LYS A 91 -4.83 9.28 -12.84
CA LYS A 91 -5.39 8.55 -13.98
C LYS A 91 -5.39 7.05 -13.74
N TYR A 92 -6.44 6.41 -14.24
CA TYR A 92 -6.54 4.98 -14.36
C TYR A 92 -6.33 4.59 -15.82
N ILE A 93 -5.49 3.58 -16.06
CA ILE A 93 -5.21 3.02 -17.38
C ILE A 93 -5.47 1.51 -17.34
N ASN A 94 -6.14 1.00 -18.38
CA ASN A 94 -6.36 -0.42 -18.59
C ASN A 94 -6.56 -0.72 -20.10
N ASN A 95 -6.78 -2.00 -20.43
CA ASN A 95 -7.14 -2.48 -21.75
C ASN A 95 -6.08 -2.07 -22.79
N HIS A 96 -4.82 -2.37 -22.50
CA HIS A 96 -3.68 -2.09 -23.38
C HIS A 96 -3.52 -0.59 -23.70
N GLY A 97 -3.80 0.27 -22.73
CA GLY A 97 -3.72 1.73 -22.91
C GLY A 97 -4.94 2.37 -23.58
N LYS A 98 -5.96 1.58 -23.97
CA LYS A 98 -7.16 2.10 -24.64
C LYS A 98 -8.14 2.77 -23.68
N THR A 99 -8.18 2.32 -22.42
CA THR A 99 -9.05 2.91 -21.41
C THR A 99 -8.22 3.83 -20.54
N ILE A 100 -8.51 5.14 -20.59
CA ILE A 100 -7.89 6.15 -19.73
C ILE A 100 -9.01 6.93 -19.06
N GLU A 101 -9.00 6.98 -17.73
CA GLU A 101 -10.01 7.68 -16.93
C GLU A 101 -9.35 8.53 -15.84
N GLN A 102 -9.76 9.78 -15.71
CA GLN A 102 -9.31 10.64 -14.63
C GLN A 102 -10.02 10.30 -13.33
N TYR A 103 -9.32 10.42 -12.20
CA TYR A 103 -9.89 10.21 -10.87
C TYR A 103 -11.12 11.10 -10.63
N GLU A 104 -11.08 12.35 -11.09
CA GLU A 104 -12.19 13.30 -11.02
C GLU A 104 -13.46 12.79 -11.72
N ASN A 105 -13.32 11.97 -12.78
CA ASN A 105 -14.42 11.40 -13.56
C ASN A 105 -14.87 10.01 -13.06
N SER A 106 -14.28 9.53 -11.97
CA SER A 106 -14.64 8.22 -11.44
C SER A 106 -16.03 8.18 -10.83
N SER A 107 -16.62 6.97 -10.85
CA SER A 107 -17.95 6.65 -10.33
C SER A 107 -18.04 6.58 -8.81
N ILE A 108 -16.95 6.87 -8.08
CA ILE A 108 -16.97 6.86 -6.62
C ILE A 108 -17.68 8.11 -6.07
N GLY A 109 -18.43 7.93 -4.98
CA GLY A 109 -19.23 9.02 -4.41
C GLY A 109 -18.39 10.16 -3.80
N LYS A 110 -17.32 9.85 -3.05
CA LYS A 110 -16.49 10.85 -2.38
C LYS A 110 -15.11 10.94 -3.01
N LYS A 111 -14.79 12.10 -3.62
CA LYS A 111 -13.52 12.36 -4.34
C LYS A 111 -12.63 13.37 -3.61
N ASP A 112 -12.36 13.15 -2.33
CA ASP A 112 -11.66 14.11 -1.45
C ASP A 112 -10.13 13.95 -1.41
N ARG A 113 -9.57 13.06 -2.23
CA ARG A 113 -8.13 12.75 -2.31
C ARG A 113 -7.56 12.19 -1.00
N SER A 114 -8.44 11.64 -0.17
CA SER A 114 -8.05 10.88 1.02
C SER A 114 -7.58 9.48 0.64
N ILE A 115 -6.84 8.85 1.55
CA ILE A 115 -6.49 7.43 1.41
C ILE A 115 -7.73 6.55 1.18
N ASP A 116 -8.85 6.86 1.83
CA ASP A 116 -10.08 6.08 1.72
C ASP A 116 -10.73 6.22 0.33
N SER A 117 -10.75 7.43 -0.22
CA SER A 117 -11.27 7.66 -1.57
C SER A 117 -10.42 6.96 -2.63
N PHE A 118 -9.09 6.92 -2.46
CA PHE A 118 -8.21 6.20 -3.37
C PHE A 118 -8.40 4.69 -3.31
N ILE A 119 -8.58 4.12 -2.12
CA ILE A 119 -8.86 2.68 -1.97
C ILE A 119 -10.17 2.34 -2.67
N ASN A 120 -11.23 3.13 -2.46
CA ASN A 120 -12.51 2.90 -3.11
C ASN A 120 -12.43 3.00 -4.64
N TRP A 121 -11.65 3.95 -5.15
CA TRP A 121 -11.41 4.08 -6.59
C TRP A 121 -10.66 2.88 -7.16
N ILE A 122 -9.63 2.40 -6.45
CA ILE A 122 -8.88 1.21 -6.87
C ILE A 122 -9.79 -0.01 -6.86
N GLU A 123 -10.52 -0.24 -5.76
CA GLU A 123 -11.44 -1.36 -5.62
C GLU A 123 -12.52 -1.37 -6.71
N SER A 124 -13.08 -0.22 -7.07
CA SER A 124 -14.13 -0.12 -8.10
C SER A 124 -13.67 -0.49 -9.51
N LYS A 125 -12.36 -0.48 -9.78
CA LYS A 125 -11.80 -0.86 -11.09
C LYS A 125 -11.26 -2.28 -11.13
N ILE A 126 -10.66 -2.76 -10.03
CA ILE A 126 -10.08 -4.12 -9.97
C ILE A 126 -11.11 -5.19 -9.65
N ASN A 127 -12.14 -4.85 -8.86
CA ASN A 127 -13.21 -5.75 -8.50
C ASN A 127 -14.47 -5.20 -9.16
N THR A 128 -15.13 -6.01 -9.99
CA THR A 128 -16.43 -5.69 -10.61
C THR A 128 -17.57 -5.49 -9.60
N VAL A 129 -17.27 -5.59 -8.30
CA VAL A 129 -18.23 -5.41 -7.20
C VAL A 129 -17.87 -4.10 -6.51
N VAL A 130 -18.69 -3.08 -6.74
CA VAL A 130 -18.66 -1.84 -5.94
C VAL A 130 -18.96 -2.25 -4.50
N SER A 131 -17.96 -2.22 -3.63
CA SER A 131 -18.15 -2.38 -2.19
C SER A 131 -19.19 -1.34 -1.74
N THR A 132 -20.41 -1.77 -1.41
CA THR A 132 -21.48 -0.90 -0.86
C THR A 132 -21.13 -0.37 0.53
N SER A 133 -20.01 -0.83 1.11
CA SER A 133 -19.48 -0.35 2.39
C SER A 133 -18.80 1.02 2.23
N SER A 134 -19.00 1.89 3.23
CA SER A 134 -18.37 3.21 3.27
C SER A 134 -16.85 3.12 3.12
N PRO A 135 -16.18 4.10 2.49
CA PRO A 135 -14.71 4.20 2.46
C PRO A 135 -14.06 3.96 3.83
N GLN A 136 -14.70 4.44 4.90
CA GLN A 136 -14.24 4.27 6.28
C GLN A 136 -14.29 2.80 6.74
N ASP A 137 -15.28 2.03 6.27
CA ASP A 137 -15.43 0.61 6.61
C ASP A 137 -14.42 -0.24 5.87
N VAL A 138 -14.11 0.10 4.61
CA VAL A 138 -13.04 -0.54 3.85
C VAL A 138 -11.71 -0.28 4.56
N TYR A 139 -11.37 0.98 4.85
CA TYR A 139 -10.14 1.30 5.58
C TYR A 139 -10.03 0.62 6.95
N LYS A 140 -11.10 0.65 7.76
CA LYS A 140 -11.14 -0.07 9.05
C LYS A 140 -10.93 -1.57 8.86
N ARG A 141 -11.55 -2.19 7.85
CA ARG A 141 -11.36 -3.61 7.52
C ARG A 141 -9.90 -3.91 7.18
N LEU A 142 -9.25 -3.09 6.37
CA LEU A 142 -7.84 -3.26 5.99
C LEU A 142 -6.89 -3.07 7.17
N LYS A 143 -7.13 -2.04 8.00
CA LYS A 143 -6.35 -1.77 9.20
C LYS A 143 -6.54 -2.82 10.29
N HIS A 144 -7.76 -3.30 10.51
CA HIS A 144 -8.04 -4.37 11.47
C HIS A 144 -7.44 -5.72 11.06
N LYS A 145 -7.34 -6.01 9.75
CA LYS A 145 -6.60 -7.19 9.26
C LYS A 145 -5.12 -7.12 9.66
N LYS A 146 -4.50 -5.94 9.57
CA LYS A 146 -3.12 -5.69 10.05
C LYS A 146 -2.98 -5.87 11.56
N THR A 147 -3.91 -5.37 12.38
CA THR A 147 -3.81 -5.54 13.84
C THR A 147 -4.04 -6.99 14.27
N LYS A 148 -4.97 -7.74 13.67
CA LYS A 148 -5.11 -9.19 13.90
C LYS A 148 -3.83 -9.95 13.51
N ARG A 149 -3.21 -9.60 12.39
CA ARG A 149 -1.96 -10.23 11.93
C ARG A 149 -0.76 -9.87 12.83
N LYS A 150 -0.70 -8.65 13.37
CA LYS A 150 0.24 -8.26 14.44
C LYS A 150 -0.05 -8.98 15.76
N LYS A 151 -1.31 -9.18 16.14
CA LYS A 151 -1.70 -9.94 17.34
C LYS A 151 -1.35 -11.44 17.20
N ASN A 152 -1.42 -11.98 15.99
CA ASN A 152 -0.99 -13.34 15.66
C ASN A 152 0.54 -13.49 15.52
N ARG A 153 1.26 -12.40 15.23
CA ARG A 153 2.66 -12.23 15.64
C ARG A 153 2.71 -11.98 17.15
N LYS A 154 2.20 -12.93 17.94
CA LYS A 154 2.58 -13.03 19.36
C LYS A 154 4.10 -12.93 19.39
N GLN A 155 4.63 -12.03 20.20
CA GLN A 155 6.05 -11.97 20.52
C GLN A 155 6.54 -13.38 20.81
N ARG A 156 7.27 -14.01 19.87
CA ARG A 156 8.15 -15.15 20.14
C ARG A 156 9.51 -14.65 20.65
N GLY A 157 9.52 -13.49 21.30
CA GLY A 157 10.72 -12.84 21.81
C GLY A 157 10.37 -12.11 23.10
N GLY A 158 10.71 -12.73 24.24
CA GLY A 158 10.57 -12.17 25.57
C GLY A 158 10.19 -13.24 26.60
N LYS A 159 11.16 -13.64 27.43
CA LYS A 159 11.05 -14.57 28.58
C LYS A 159 10.80 -16.03 28.21
N TRP A 160 11.92 -16.75 28.04
CA TRP A 160 12.12 -18.20 28.12
C TRP A 160 11.02 -19.11 27.57
N SER A 161 11.41 -20.04 26.68
CA SER A 161 10.49 -21.04 26.16
C SER A 161 9.79 -21.79 27.30
N ARG A 162 8.55 -22.26 27.07
CA ARG A 162 7.82 -23.06 28.08
C ARG A 162 8.62 -24.29 28.50
N LYS A 163 9.32 -24.92 27.55
CA LYS A 163 10.26 -26.02 27.80
C LYS A 163 11.38 -25.60 28.76
N TYR A 164 12.00 -24.45 28.54
CA TYR A 164 13.06 -23.95 29.42
C TYR A 164 12.53 -23.64 30.82
N LYS A 165 11.38 -22.95 30.94
CA LYS A 165 10.75 -22.65 32.23
C LYS A 165 10.45 -23.91 33.05
N LEU A 166 9.95 -24.97 32.39
CA LEU A 166 9.67 -26.26 33.03
C LEU A 166 10.93 -27.03 33.43
N SER A 167 12.05 -26.83 32.70
CA SER A 167 13.33 -27.47 33.01
C SER A 167 14.11 -26.82 34.17
N ILE A 168 13.67 -25.67 34.68
CA ILE A 168 14.38 -24.98 35.77
C ILE A 168 14.17 -25.73 37.08
N ASN A 169 15.26 -26.19 37.67
CA ASN A 169 15.27 -26.72 39.02
C ASN A 169 15.26 -25.57 40.04
N CYS A 170 14.09 -25.25 40.60
CA CYS A 170 13.95 -24.18 41.58
C CYS A 170 14.58 -24.48 42.95
N SER A 171 14.96 -25.73 43.23
CA SER A 171 15.78 -26.07 44.40
C SER A 171 17.25 -25.69 44.21
N LYS A 172 17.70 -25.52 42.95
CA LYS A 172 19.07 -25.09 42.62
C LYS A 172 19.11 -24.21 41.36
N PRO A 173 18.55 -22.97 41.41
CA PRO A 173 18.46 -22.09 40.25
C PRO A 173 19.83 -21.60 39.77
N LYS A 174 20.09 -21.70 38.47
CA LYS A 174 21.31 -21.21 37.82
C LYS A 174 21.19 -19.71 37.55
N GLY A 175 21.81 -18.91 38.42
CA GLY A 175 21.94 -17.47 38.26
C GLY A 175 20.72 -16.65 38.74
N PHE A 176 20.88 -15.32 38.68
CA PHE A 176 19.90 -14.37 39.23
C PHE A 176 18.53 -14.46 38.54
N SER A 177 18.50 -14.68 37.23
CA SER A 177 17.26 -14.77 36.45
C SER A 177 16.40 -15.98 36.84
N GLN A 178 17.01 -17.15 37.10
CA GLN A 178 16.27 -18.34 37.54
C GLN A 178 15.79 -18.18 38.98
N LYS A 179 16.60 -17.55 39.85
CA LYS A 179 16.20 -17.20 41.22
C LYS A 179 14.97 -16.30 41.24
N GLN A 180 14.96 -15.26 40.41
CA GLN A 180 13.80 -14.35 40.28
C GLN A 180 12.56 -15.07 39.73
N TYR A 181 12.73 -15.92 38.71
CA TYR A 181 11.63 -16.72 38.18
C TYR A 181 11.03 -17.67 39.22
N CYS A 182 11.86 -18.38 39.99
CA CYS A 182 11.39 -19.28 41.04
C CYS A 182 10.74 -18.53 42.21
N LYS A 183 11.17 -17.29 42.50
CA LYS A 183 10.64 -16.45 43.59
C LYS A 183 9.27 -15.83 43.25
N TYR A 184 9.05 -15.40 42.01
CA TYR A 184 7.86 -14.61 41.63
C TYR A 184 7.01 -15.21 40.50
N GLY A 185 7.47 -16.27 39.84
CA GLY A 185 6.91 -16.78 38.58
C GLY A 185 5.89 -17.92 38.68
N ARG A 186 5.53 -18.37 39.88
CA ARG A 186 4.44 -19.35 40.12
C ARG A 186 3.13 -18.59 40.44
N LYS A 187 2.40 -18.20 39.40
CA LYS A 187 0.94 -18.06 39.42
C LYS A 187 0.40 -18.80 38.21
#